data_AF-A0A7C7CF17-F1
#
_entry.id   AF-A0A7C7CF17-F1
#
_cell.length_a   1.000
_cell.length_b   1.000
_cell.length_c   1.000
_cell.angle_alpha   90.00
_cell.angle_beta   90.00
_cell.angle_gamma   90.00
#
_symmetry.space_group_name_H-M   'P 1'
#
loop_
_entity.id
_entity.type
_entity.pdbx_description
1 polymer ?
#
loop_
_entity_poly.entity_id
_entity_poly.type
_entity_poly.pdbx_seq_one_letter_code
_entity_poly.pdbx_strand_id
1 'polypeptide(L)' 'KDSSPSFLQYLESVKLLLGTELKLVNRYKFDNSLSVNIGKKKEITISNKVAQNLYVNII' A
#
# COMPACT_ATOMS: atom_id res chain seq x y z
N LYS A 1 1.40 2.85 -16.85
CA LYS A 1 0.02 2.56 -16.38
C LYS A 1 -0.07 1.06 -16.15
N ASP A 2 0.26 0.59 -14.94
CA ASP A 2 0.13 -0.84 -14.58
C ASP A 2 -1.33 -1.13 -14.17
N SER A 3 -2.28 -0.90 -15.08
CA SER A 3 -3.69 -1.28 -14.92
C SER A 3 -3.89 -2.77 -15.18
N SER A 4 -2.98 -3.61 -14.69
CA SER A 4 -3.10 -5.06 -14.85
C SER A 4 -4.12 -5.58 -13.83
N PRO A 5 -5.02 -6.50 -14.23
CA PRO A 5 -5.95 -7.15 -13.31
C PRO A 5 -5.26 -7.74 -12.07
N SER A 6 -4.01 -8.21 -12.23
CA SER A 6 -3.19 -8.74 -11.14
C SER A 6 -2.82 -7.71 -10.06
N PHE A 7 -2.62 -6.44 -10.42
CA PHE A 7 -2.32 -5.39 -9.44
C PHE A 7 -3.56 -5.08 -8.59
N LEU A 8 -4.73 -4.96 -9.23
CA LEU A 8 -5.99 -4.72 -8.54
C LEU A 8 -6.36 -5.90 -7.62
N GLN A 9 -6.19 -7.14 -8.09
CA GLN A 9 -6.40 -8.35 -7.28
C GLN A 9 -5.46 -8.40 -6.08
N TYR A 10 -4.19 -8.00 -6.24
CA TYR A 10 -3.27 -7.89 -5.12
C TYR A 10 -3.76 -6.86 -4.09
N LEU A 11 -4.14 -5.65 -4.52
CA LEU A 11 -4.66 -4.61 -3.63
C LEU A 11 -5.91 -5.07 -2.86
N GLU A 12 -6.82 -5.77 -3.53
CA GLU A 12 -8.01 -6.36 -2.92
C GLU A 12 -7.64 -7.41 -1.86
N SER A 13 -6.67 -8.29 -2.15
CA SER A 13 -6.20 -9.32 -1.21
C SER A 13 -5.62 -8.74 0.08
N VAL A 14 -4.99 -7.57 0.00
CA VAL A 14 -4.42 -6.88 1.16
C VAL A 14 -5.39 -5.91 1.83
N LYS A 15 -6.57 -5.68 1.24
CA LYS A 15 -7.59 -4.70 1.65
C LYS A 15 -7.14 -3.23 1.51
N LEU A 16 -6.35 -2.94 0.47
CA LEU A 16 -5.99 -1.57 0.07
C LEU A 16 -6.90 -1.11 -1.08
N LEU A 17 -8.16 -0.80 -0.76
CA LEU A 17 -9.13 -0.28 -1.73
C LEU A 17 -9.21 1.25 -1.66
N LEU A 18 -9.87 1.87 -2.64
CA LEU A 18 -10.15 3.31 -2.63
C LEU A 18 -10.88 3.72 -1.34
N GLY A 19 -10.45 4.83 -0.73
CA GLY A 19 -10.98 5.32 0.54
C GLY A 19 -10.47 4.59 1.78
N THR A 20 -9.56 3.61 1.63
CA THR A 20 -8.93 2.95 2.79
C THR A 20 -8.00 3.92 3.50
N GLU A 21 -8.28 4.21 4.76
CA GLU A 21 -7.36 4.92 5.64
C GLU A 21 -6.21 4.01 6.06
N LEU A 22 -4.99 4.53 5.99
CA LEU A 22 -3.78 3.85 6.39
C LEU A 22 -2.84 4.80 7.11
N LYS A 23 -1.95 4.24 7.93
CA LYS A 23 -0.90 4.97 8.62
C LYS A 23 0.46 4.44 8.20
N LEU A 24 1.37 5.32 7.78
CA LEU A 24 2.76 4.94 7.54
C LEU A 24 3.42 4.56 8.87
N VAL A 25 3.97 3.35 8.94
CA VAL A 25 4.69 2.84 10.12
C VAL A 25 6.19 2.95 9.90
N ASN A 26 6.68 2.52 8.74
CA ASN A 26 8.12 2.55 8.46
C ASN A 26 8.41 2.64 6.95
N ARG A 27 9.63 3.05 6.61
CA ARG A 27 10.20 2.97 5.26
C ARG A 27 11.53 2.23 5.33
N TYR A 28 11.62 1.10 4.66
CA TYR A 28 12.85 0.33 4.54
C TYR A 28 13.74 0.93 3.45
N LYS A 29 14.91 1.44 3.84
CA LYS A 29 15.83 2.11 2.90
C LYS A 29 16.49 1.16 1.90
N PHE A 30 16.60 -0.12 2.24
CA PHE A 30 17.27 -1.12 1.40
C PHE A 30 16.61 -1.28 0.03
N ASP A 31 15.28 -1.43 0.01
CA ASP A 31 14.50 -1.69 -1.20
C ASP A 31 13.39 -0.63 -1.45
N ASN A 32 13.35 0.42 -0.62
CA ASN A 32 12.32 1.44 -0.60
C ASN A 32 10.90 0.91 -0.34
N SER A 33 10.75 -0.27 0.26
CA SER A 33 9.44 -0.75 0.70
C SER A 33 8.90 0.07 1.87
N LEU A 34 7.58 0.11 2.00
CA LEU A 34 6.88 0.83 3.05
C LEU A 34 6.11 -0.17 3.92
N SER A 35 6.19 0.00 5.23
CA SER A 35 5.27 -0.66 6.16
C SER A 35 4.13 0.30 6.48
N VAL A 36 2.89 -0.15 6.27
CA VAL A 36 1.67 0.63 6.53
C VAL A 36 0.71 -0.16 7.40
N ASN A 37 0.06 0.52 8.33
CA ASN A 37 -1.02 -0.06 9.13
C ASN A 37 -2.37 0.32 8.51
N ILE A 38 -3.19 -0.69 8.25
CA ILE A 38 -4.54 -0.54 7.71
C ILE A 38 -5.53 -0.85 8.82
N GLY A 39 -6.26 0.18 9.27
CA GLY A 39 -7.20 0.08 10.38
C GLY A 39 -6.53 -0.15 11.74
N LYS A 40 -7.08 -1.07 12.55
CA LYS A 40 -6.68 -1.24 13.96
C LYS A 40 -5.64 -2.32 14.23
N LYS A 41 -5.39 -3.28 13.32
CA LYS A 41 -4.58 -4.47 13.63
C LYS A 41 -3.76 -5.07 12.49
N LYS A 42 -3.81 -4.53 11.27
CA LYS A 42 -3.12 -5.15 10.13
C LYS A 42 -2.01 -4.23 9.63
N GLU A 43 -0.77 -4.56 10.00
CA GLU A 43 0.42 -4.00 9.38
C GLU A 43 0.76 -4.83 8.13
N ILE A 44 1.00 -4.16 7.01
CA ILE A 44 1.41 -4.77 5.77
C ILE A 44 2.63 -4.06 5.21
N THR A 45 3.49 -4.81 4.54
CA THR A 45 4.60 -4.26 3.77
C THR A 45 4.22 -4.20 2.30
N ILE A 46 4.33 -3.02 1.71
CA ILE A 46 4.15 -2.78 0.27
C ILE A 46 5.50 -2.46 -0.35
N SER A 47 5.78 -3.04 -1.51
CA SER A 47 7.01 -2.75 -2.25
C SER A 47 6.99 -1.33 -2.80
N ASN A 48 8.17 -0.79 -3.13
CA ASN A 48 8.28 0.51 -3.78
C ASN A 48 7.46 0.59 -5.08
N LYS A 49 7.40 -0.51 -5.86
CA LYS A 49 6.61 -0.58 -7.10
C LYS A 49 5.12 -0.39 -6.83
N VAL A 50 4.59 -1.03 -5.78
CA VAL A 50 3.18 -0.85 -5.38
C VAL A 50 2.96 0.59 -4.92
N ALA A 51 3.83 1.10 -4.04
CA ALA A 51 3.71 2.45 -3.48
C ALA A 51 3.72 3.54 -4.56
N GLN A 52 4.53 3.40 -5.61
CA GLN A 52 4.57 4.35 -6.74
C GLN A 52 3.26 4.38 -7.56
N ASN A 53 2.42 3.36 -7.45
CA ASN A 53 1.13 3.28 -8.12
C ASN A 53 -0.05 3.61 -7.19
N LEU A 54 0.21 4.00 -5.94
CA LEU A 54 -0.81 4.44 -4.98
C LEU A 54 -0.86 5.96 -4.92
N TYR A 55 -2.07 6.52 -5.08
CA TYR A 55 -2.34 7.92 -4.79
C TYR A 55 -2.94 8.01 -3.39
N VAL A 56 -2.33 8.83 -2.55
CA VAL A 56 -2.77 9.06 -1.18
C VAL A 56 -3.05 10.55 -0.97
N ASN A 57 -4.12 10.84 -0.23
CA ASN A 57 -4.36 12.19 0.26
C ASN A 57 -3.82 12.29 1.70
N ILE A 58 -3.01 13.31 1.96
CA ILE A 58 -2.51 13.57 3.32
C ILE A 58 -3.61 14.36 4.04
N ILE A 59 -4.03 13.88 5.20
CA ILE A 59 -5.09 14.45 6.04
C ILE A 59 -4.48 14.90 7.36
#